data_AF-Q08QI6-F1
#
_entry.id   AF-Q08QI6-F1
#
_cell.length_a   1.000
_cell.length_b   1.000
_cell.length_c   1.000
_cell.angle_alpha   90.00
_cell.angle_beta   90.00
_cell.angle_gamma   90.00
#
_symmetry.space_group_name_H-M   'P 1'
#
loop_
_entity.id
_entity.type
_entity.pdbx_description
1 polymer ?
#
loop_
_entity_poly.entity_id
_entity_poly.type
_entity_poly.pdbx_seq_one_letter_code
_entity_poly.pdbx_strand_id
1 'polypeptide(L)'
;MSTATKKVASLRPRAAAALQRLTACTQPSQALEVLGEIVSQLIGCEEYALLALDPVGRSLSHVTSMGLPREHLQNLLPLRGILGQVALGGVPHFRGRTSAAGASAHEAGLTACVPIRRGERIHGVLALFRLLPQKWGLEEEDLELLTLFSENGVLAFSAEEAVLPPEQAVAPGSSVPSAGGRTLYLHPGDIFVSGTSAEVTTVLGSSIAVSLWDAHLRRGGLSHFLLPKAPALQVPSIRYGDLAIPSLVDQLSRLGSQRQHLQAGMFGGAILEGPGPETGASLGHRNTQLARTLLRELDIPLVAEDVGGAFGRKLRFRTEDGTVLLKTLRGG
;
A
#
# COMPACT_ATOMS: atom_id res chain seq x y z
N MET A 1 9.65 0.96 -39.29
CA MET A 1 8.76 0.57 -38.17
C MET A 1 9.64 0.19 -36.99
N SER A 2 9.49 0.87 -35.85
CA SER A 2 10.41 0.79 -34.70
C SER A 2 10.36 -0.58 -34.00
N THR A 3 11.50 -1.02 -33.46
CA THR A 3 11.69 -2.26 -32.67
C THR A 3 10.72 -2.38 -31.49
N ALA A 4 10.20 -1.27 -30.96
CA ALA A 4 9.19 -1.27 -29.90
C ALA A 4 7.84 -1.87 -30.35
N THR A 5 7.43 -1.67 -31.61
CA THR A 5 6.11 -2.12 -32.12
C THR A 5 6.07 -3.63 -32.36
N LYS A 6 7.23 -4.28 -32.60
CA LYS A 6 7.33 -5.75 -32.70
C LYS A 6 7.32 -6.45 -31.33
N LYS A 7 7.84 -5.81 -30.28
CA LYS A 7 7.91 -6.38 -28.92
C LYS A 7 6.53 -6.48 -28.25
N VAL A 8 5.60 -5.58 -28.59
CA VAL A 8 4.22 -5.58 -28.06
C VAL A 8 3.35 -6.70 -28.66
N ALA A 9 3.58 -7.07 -29.93
CA ALA A 9 2.77 -8.06 -30.63
C ALA A 9 2.99 -9.52 -30.15
N SER A 10 4.06 -9.79 -29.41
CA SER A 10 4.38 -11.11 -28.85
C SER A 10 4.03 -11.25 -27.36
N LEU A 11 3.54 -10.20 -26.72
CA LEU A 11 3.22 -10.24 -25.28
C LEU A 11 1.90 -10.98 -25.05
N ARG A 12 1.86 -11.78 -23.98
CA ARG A 12 0.59 -12.36 -23.50
C ARG A 12 -0.39 -11.23 -23.12
N PRO A 13 -1.72 -11.44 -23.22
CA PRO A 13 -2.72 -10.39 -22.99
C PRO A 13 -2.55 -9.65 -21.65
N ARG A 14 -2.20 -10.38 -20.58
CA ARG A 14 -1.97 -9.84 -19.25
C ARG A 14 -0.79 -8.86 -19.22
N ALA A 15 0.30 -9.23 -19.89
CA ALA A 15 1.52 -8.44 -20.02
C ALA A 15 1.32 -7.21 -20.91
N ALA A 16 0.57 -7.37 -22.00
CA ALA A 16 0.19 -6.26 -22.88
C ALA A 16 -0.66 -5.20 -22.15
N ALA A 17 -1.67 -5.63 -21.38
CA ALA A 17 -2.51 -4.73 -20.59
C ALA A 17 -1.69 -3.97 -19.52
N ALA A 18 -0.79 -4.67 -18.82
CA ALA A 18 0.10 -4.04 -17.85
C ALA A 18 1.02 -3.00 -18.51
N LEU A 19 1.63 -3.34 -19.65
CA LEU A 19 2.50 -2.42 -20.39
C LEU A 19 1.75 -1.18 -20.89
N GLN A 20 0.54 -1.35 -21.41
CA GLN A 20 -0.28 -0.22 -21.87
C GLN A 20 -0.57 0.75 -20.72
N ARG A 21 -0.89 0.22 -19.54
CA ARG A 21 -1.16 1.05 -18.35
C ARG A 21 0.08 1.77 -17.85
N LEU A 22 1.23 1.08 -17.80
CA LEU A 22 2.50 1.68 -17.37
C LEU A 22 2.96 2.79 -18.33
N THR A 23 2.85 2.57 -19.64
CA THR A 23 3.29 3.55 -20.64
C THR A 23 2.33 4.73 -20.81
N ALA A 24 1.07 4.58 -20.39
CA ALA A 24 0.10 5.67 -20.34
C ALA A 24 0.31 6.63 -19.14
N CYS A 25 1.14 6.27 -18.18
CA CYS A 25 1.42 7.12 -17.02
C CYS A 25 2.25 8.34 -17.43
N THR A 26 1.87 9.51 -16.93
CA THR A 26 2.63 10.77 -17.16
C THR A 26 3.20 11.37 -15.88
N GLN A 27 2.77 10.86 -14.72
CA GLN A 27 3.16 11.35 -13.40
C GLN A 27 3.72 10.21 -12.53
N PRO A 28 4.69 10.48 -11.63
CA PRO A 28 5.25 9.46 -10.75
C PRO A 28 4.22 8.81 -9.83
N SER A 29 3.31 9.59 -9.26
CA SER A 29 2.22 9.08 -8.40
C SER A 29 1.32 8.09 -9.14
N GLN A 30 0.94 8.40 -10.37
CA GLN A 30 0.16 7.51 -11.22
C GLN A 30 0.91 6.21 -11.53
N ALA A 31 2.21 6.31 -11.83
CA ALA A 31 3.05 5.14 -12.07
C ALA A 31 3.15 4.23 -10.83
N LEU A 32 3.23 4.81 -9.63
CA LEU A 32 3.23 4.08 -8.36
C LEU A 32 1.90 3.36 -8.12
N GLU A 33 0.76 4.02 -8.34
CA GLU A 33 -0.56 3.41 -8.24
C GLU A 33 -0.70 2.22 -9.20
N VAL A 34 -0.38 2.41 -10.48
CA VAL A 34 -0.45 1.36 -11.50
C VAL A 34 0.49 0.20 -11.18
N LEU A 35 1.72 0.48 -10.75
CA LEU A 35 2.67 -0.56 -10.34
C LEU A 35 2.12 -1.36 -9.16
N GLY A 36 1.62 -0.68 -8.13
CA GLY A 36 1.06 -1.33 -6.96
C GLY A 36 -0.14 -2.21 -7.30
N GLU A 37 -1.04 -1.75 -8.18
CA GLU A 37 -2.17 -2.54 -8.65
C GLU A 37 -1.74 -3.78 -9.44
N ILE A 38 -0.78 -3.66 -10.36
CA ILE A 38 -0.32 -4.83 -11.11
C ILE A 38 0.41 -5.83 -10.20
N VAL A 39 1.29 -5.35 -9.30
CA VAL A 39 2.00 -6.23 -8.35
C VAL A 39 1.00 -6.94 -7.43
N SER A 40 0.00 -6.24 -6.92
CA SER A 40 -1.00 -6.82 -6.01
C SER A 40 -2.03 -7.70 -6.70
N GLN A 41 -2.56 -7.28 -7.85
CA GLN A 41 -3.71 -7.94 -8.49
C GLN A 41 -3.31 -8.92 -9.59
N LEU A 42 -2.29 -8.60 -10.39
CA LEU A 42 -1.89 -9.43 -11.53
C LEU A 42 -0.79 -10.41 -11.15
N ILE A 43 0.23 -9.96 -10.43
CA ILE A 43 1.26 -10.87 -9.89
C ILE A 43 0.72 -11.60 -8.66
N GLY A 44 -0.17 -10.97 -7.88
CA GLY A 44 -0.70 -11.58 -6.66
C GLY A 44 0.31 -11.52 -5.52
N CYS A 45 0.98 -10.39 -5.33
CA CYS A 45 1.93 -10.16 -4.26
C CYS A 45 1.35 -9.23 -3.19
N GLU A 46 1.40 -9.66 -1.92
CA GLU A 46 0.84 -8.93 -0.78
C GLU A 46 1.89 -8.22 0.08
N GLU A 47 3.17 -8.59 -0.06
CA GLU A 47 4.29 -7.88 0.58
C GLU A 47 5.36 -7.55 -0.45
N TYR A 48 5.59 -6.25 -0.69
CA TYR A 48 6.62 -5.78 -1.60
C TYR A 48 7.15 -4.41 -1.19
N ALA A 49 8.33 -4.07 -1.71
CA ALA A 49 8.92 -2.74 -1.62
C ALA A 49 9.48 -2.31 -2.98
N LEU A 50 9.27 -1.03 -3.31
CA LEU A 50 9.99 -0.31 -4.34
C LEU A 50 11.01 0.59 -3.66
N LEU A 51 12.29 0.39 -3.96
CA LEU A 51 13.41 1.05 -3.31
C LEU A 51 14.27 1.76 -4.34
N ALA A 52 14.57 3.04 -4.14
CA ALA A 52 15.41 3.84 -5.04
C ALA A 52 16.88 3.64 -4.71
N LEU A 53 17.70 3.51 -5.75
CA LEU A 53 19.14 3.53 -5.63
C LEU A 53 19.61 4.98 -5.65
N ASP A 54 20.33 5.39 -4.61
CA ASP A 54 21.04 6.67 -4.58
C ASP A 54 21.92 6.83 -5.83
N PRO A 55 21.96 8.02 -6.49
CA PRO A 55 22.76 8.22 -7.70
C PRO A 55 24.25 7.86 -7.59
N VAL A 56 24.83 7.90 -6.39
CA VAL A 56 26.23 7.51 -6.13
C VAL A 56 26.38 6.00 -5.90
N GLY A 57 25.27 5.26 -5.80
CA GLY A 57 25.25 3.82 -5.61
C GLY A 57 25.65 3.38 -4.20
N ARG A 58 25.33 4.19 -3.17
CA ARG A 58 25.76 3.94 -1.78
C ARG A 58 24.68 3.38 -0.86
N SER A 59 23.41 3.66 -1.16
CA SER A 59 22.29 3.20 -0.33
C SER A 59 21.03 3.03 -1.17
N LEU A 60 20.09 2.25 -0.63
CA LEU A 60 18.70 2.29 -1.08
C LEU A 60 17.89 3.23 -0.18
N SER A 61 16.91 3.91 -0.76
CA SER A 61 15.88 4.66 -0.04
C SER A 61 14.50 4.11 -0.37
N HIS A 62 13.56 4.27 0.57
CA HIS A 62 12.19 3.79 0.38
C HIS A 62 11.41 4.71 -0.56
N VAL A 63 10.79 4.14 -1.60
CA VAL A 63 9.86 4.86 -2.48
C VAL A 63 8.43 4.53 -2.08
N THR A 64 8.08 3.25 -2.07
CA THR A 64 6.79 2.76 -1.58
C THR A 64 6.93 1.30 -1.15
N SER A 65 5.99 0.82 -0.34
CA SER A 65 5.92 -0.57 0.07
C SER A 65 4.49 -0.91 0.45
N MET A 66 4.18 -2.20 0.41
CA MET A 66 2.91 -2.74 0.88
C MET A 66 3.20 -3.95 1.76
N GLY A 67 2.49 -4.05 2.88
CA GLY A 67 2.51 -5.23 3.76
C GLY A 67 3.81 -5.46 4.55
N LEU A 68 4.83 -4.62 4.39
CA LEU A 68 6.12 -4.75 5.10
C LEU A 68 6.17 -3.88 6.36
N PRO A 69 6.51 -4.44 7.54
CA PRO A 69 6.75 -3.65 8.74
C PRO A 69 7.88 -2.63 8.56
N ARG A 70 7.76 -1.46 9.20
CA ARG A 70 8.77 -0.38 9.13
C ARG A 70 10.18 -0.84 9.49
N GLU A 71 10.30 -1.68 10.52
CA GLU A 71 11.59 -2.25 10.94
C GLU A 71 12.20 -3.14 9.86
N HIS A 72 11.38 -3.96 9.19
CA HIS A 72 11.83 -4.78 8.08
C HIS A 72 12.34 -3.88 6.95
N LEU A 73 11.58 -2.85 6.55
CA LEU A 73 11.99 -1.90 5.53
C LEU A 73 13.34 -1.24 5.85
N GLN A 74 13.54 -0.75 7.07
CA GLN A 74 14.81 -0.13 7.49
C GLN A 74 16.00 -1.07 7.32
N ASN A 75 15.81 -2.37 7.60
CA ASN A 75 16.85 -3.38 7.47
C ASN A 75 17.19 -3.75 6.02
N LEU A 76 16.32 -3.42 5.06
CA LEU A 76 16.50 -3.64 3.62
C LEU A 76 17.23 -2.48 2.91
N LEU A 77 17.26 -1.28 3.51
CA LEU A 77 17.86 -0.08 2.89
C LEU A 77 19.39 -0.13 2.69
N PRO A 78 20.19 -0.80 3.55
CA PRO A 78 21.61 -0.96 3.28
C PRO A 78 21.86 -1.75 1.98
N LEU A 79 22.82 -1.32 1.15
CA LEU A 79 23.23 -2.02 -0.09
C LEU A 79 24.03 -3.30 0.21
N ARG A 80 23.33 -4.31 0.69
CA ARG A 80 23.85 -5.64 0.97
C ARG A 80 22.83 -6.67 0.54
N GLY A 81 23.16 -7.95 0.71
CA GLY A 81 22.20 -8.99 0.42
C GLY A 81 21.94 -9.17 -1.07
N ILE A 82 20.83 -9.82 -1.37
CA ILE A 82 20.32 -9.98 -2.73
C ILE A 82 19.91 -8.61 -3.31
N LEU A 83 19.24 -7.76 -2.53
CA LEU A 83 18.79 -6.43 -2.98
C LEU A 83 19.98 -5.59 -3.46
N GLY A 84 21.07 -5.57 -2.69
CA GLY A 84 22.31 -4.88 -3.10
C GLY A 84 22.92 -5.47 -4.37
N GLN A 85 22.98 -6.79 -4.49
CA GLN A 85 23.48 -7.46 -5.70
C GLN A 85 22.64 -7.11 -6.94
N VAL A 86 21.31 -7.11 -6.82
CA VAL A 86 20.41 -6.75 -7.92
C VAL A 86 20.53 -5.25 -8.26
N ALA A 87 20.58 -4.38 -7.25
CA ALA A 87 20.66 -2.94 -7.43
C ALA A 87 21.97 -2.50 -8.11
N LEU A 88 23.08 -3.16 -7.80
CA LEU A 88 24.40 -2.82 -8.36
C LEU A 88 24.73 -3.62 -9.62
N GLY A 89 24.34 -4.89 -9.68
CA GLY A 89 24.67 -5.80 -10.78
C GLY A 89 23.64 -5.88 -11.89
N GLY A 90 22.39 -5.46 -11.65
CA GLY A 90 21.34 -5.43 -12.67
C GLY A 90 20.79 -6.80 -13.09
N VAL A 91 21.23 -7.88 -12.44
CA VAL A 91 20.72 -9.23 -12.70
C VAL A 91 19.55 -9.48 -11.74
N PRO A 92 18.34 -9.82 -12.24
CA PRO A 92 17.20 -10.08 -11.38
C PRO A 92 17.39 -11.38 -10.57
N HIS A 93 16.83 -11.39 -9.36
CA HIS A 93 16.75 -12.56 -8.50
C HIS A 93 15.32 -13.13 -8.49
N PHE A 94 15.21 -14.45 -8.60
CA PHE A 94 13.97 -15.21 -8.46
C PHE A 94 14.22 -16.44 -7.60
N ARG A 95 13.46 -16.58 -6.51
CA ARG A 95 13.56 -17.71 -5.59
C ARG A 95 13.42 -19.03 -6.35
N GLY A 96 14.33 -19.96 -6.08
CA GLY A 96 14.36 -21.29 -6.71
C GLY A 96 14.90 -21.31 -8.15
N ARG A 97 15.19 -20.16 -8.76
CA ARG A 97 15.80 -20.06 -10.11
C ARG A 97 17.18 -19.42 -10.09
N THR A 98 17.45 -18.54 -9.14
CA THR A 98 18.74 -17.86 -8.97
C THR A 98 19.37 -18.19 -7.63
N SER A 99 20.69 -18.05 -7.54
CA SER A 99 21.43 -18.23 -6.28
C SER A 99 20.92 -17.28 -5.19
N ALA A 100 20.84 -17.79 -3.96
CA ALA A 100 20.61 -17.00 -2.75
C ALA A 100 21.92 -16.70 -2.00
N ALA A 101 23.08 -16.90 -2.63
CA ALA A 101 24.37 -16.62 -2.02
C ALA A 101 24.48 -15.15 -1.62
N GLY A 102 24.86 -14.91 -0.37
CA GLY A 102 24.97 -13.57 0.19
C GLY A 102 23.65 -12.96 0.67
N ALA A 103 22.54 -13.69 0.65
CA ALA A 103 21.28 -13.25 1.24
C ALA A 103 21.45 -12.91 2.74
N SER A 104 20.89 -11.77 3.14
CA SER A 104 20.79 -11.37 4.54
C SER A 104 19.60 -12.05 5.23
N ALA A 105 19.62 -12.07 6.57
CA ALA A 105 18.51 -12.64 7.36
C ALA A 105 17.16 -11.97 7.06
N HIS A 106 17.17 -10.69 6.71
CA HIS A 106 15.98 -9.91 6.37
C HIS A 106 15.42 -10.23 4.97
N GLU A 107 16.13 -11.03 4.17
CA GLU A 107 15.71 -11.46 2.83
C GLU A 107 15.22 -12.91 2.81
N ALA A 108 15.08 -13.57 3.97
CA ALA A 108 14.58 -14.94 4.08
C ALA A 108 13.18 -15.12 3.46
N GLY A 109 12.39 -14.04 3.37
CA GLY A 109 11.09 -14.00 2.70
C GLY A 109 11.12 -13.57 1.23
N LEU A 110 12.26 -13.19 0.67
CA LEU A 110 12.33 -12.63 -0.69
C LEU A 110 11.98 -13.69 -1.76
N THR A 111 10.91 -13.44 -2.50
CA THR A 111 10.43 -14.28 -3.61
C THR A 111 11.06 -13.82 -4.93
N ALA A 112 11.15 -12.52 -5.16
CA ALA A 112 11.84 -11.94 -6.31
C ALA A 112 12.39 -10.56 -6.01
N CYS A 113 13.45 -10.18 -6.72
CA CYS A 113 13.94 -8.81 -6.73
C CYS A 113 14.37 -8.47 -8.15
N VAL A 114 13.78 -7.44 -8.75
CA VAL A 114 14.10 -7.01 -10.12
C VAL A 114 14.60 -5.57 -10.13
N PRO A 115 15.64 -5.27 -10.92
CA PRO A 115 16.15 -3.90 -11.03
C PRO A 115 15.19 -3.08 -11.88
N ILE A 116 14.99 -1.81 -11.52
CA ILE A 116 14.25 -0.86 -12.34
C ILE A 116 15.27 0.02 -13.04
N ARG A 117 15.27 0.03 -14.38
CA ARG A 117 16.36 0.60 -15.17
C ARG A 117 15.88 1.34 -16.42
N ARG A 118 16.69 2.29 -16.87
CA ARG A 118 16.55 2.98 -18.15
C ARG A 118 17.84 2.81 -18.93
N GLY A 119 17.80 2.00 -20.00
CA GLY A 119 19.03 1.54 -20.65
C GLY A 119 19.88 0.75 -19.65
N GLU A 120 21.13 1.16 -19.48
CA GLU A 120 22.09 0.53 -18.55
C GLU A 120 22.02 1.09 -17.12
N ARG A 121 21.34 2.23 -16.92
CA ARG A 121 21.27 2.86 -15.60
C ARG A 121 20.18 2.23 -14.75
N ILE A 122 20.56 1.72 -13.57
CA ILE A 122 19.63 1.23 -12.55
C ILE A 122 19.22 2.41 -11.65
N HIS A 123 17.91 2.56 -11.45
CA HIS A 123 17.30 3.60 -10.61
C HIS A 123 16.86 3.06 -9.25
N GLY A 124 16.79 1.74 -9.09
CA GLY A 124 16.28 1.10 -7.89
C GLY A 124 15.91 -0.36 -8.12
N VAL A 125 15.19 -0.93 -7.17
CA VAL A 125 14.73 -2.32 -7.21
C VAL A 125 13.26 -2.43 -6.78
N LEU A 126 12.55 -3.38 -7.39
CA LEU A 126 11.27 -3.89 -6.91
C LEU A 126 11.53 -5.24 -6.24
N ALA A 127 11.31 -5.31 -4.94
CA ALA A 127 11.48 -6.51 -4.12
C ALA A 127 10.12 -7.07 -3.69
N LEU A 128 9.83 -8.33 -4.05
CA LEU A 128 8.63 -9.07 -3.68
C LEU A 128 8.97 -10.08 -2.59
N PHE A 129 8.24 -10.06 -1.48
CA PHE A 129 8.45 -10.96 -0.35
C PHE A 129 7.37 -12.04 -0.32
N ARG A 130 6.11 -11.67 -0.13
CA ARG A 130 5.03 -12.64 0.06
C ARG A 130 4.02 -12.58 -1.07
N LEU A 131 3.77 -13.74 -1.67
CA LEU A 131 2.68 -13.94 -2.62
C LEU A 131 1.38 -14.24 -1.86
N LEU A 132 0.25 -13.98 -2.49
CA LEU A 132 -1.06 -14.32 -1.95
C LEU A 132 -1.15 -15.83 -1.63
N PRO A 133 -1.91 -16.25 -0.60
CA PRO A 133 -1.94 -17.64 -0.13
C PRO A 133 -2.29 -18.67 -1.21
N GLN A 134 -3.11 -18.30 -2.20
CA GLN A 134 -3.48 -19.14 -3.33
C GLN A 134 -2.39 -19.27 -4.41
N LYS A 135 -1.27 -18.56 -4.28
CA LYS A 135 -0.18 -18.52 -5.26
C LYS A 135 1.09 -19.15 -4.68
N TRP A 136 1.43 -20.34 -5.14
CA TRP A 136 2.56 -21.13 -4.61
C TRP A 136 3.94 -20.69 -5.12
N GLY A 137 4.01 -19.85 -6.15
CA GLY A 137 5.27 -19.38 -6.72
C GLY A 137 5.06 -18.45 -7.91
N LEU A 138 6.17 -17.98 -8.48
CA LEU A 138 6.15 -17.17 -9.70
C LEU A 138 6.17 -18.07 -10.95
N GLU A 139 5.13 -17.91 -11.76
CA GLU A 139 4.96 -18.52 -13.07
C GLU A 139 5.70 -17.72 -14.13
N GLU A 140 5.87 -18.27 -15.33
CA GLU A 140 6.55 -17.58 -16.44
C GLU A 140 5.88 -16.25 -16.80
N GLU A 141 4.56 -16.16 -16.67
CA GLU A 141 3.78 -14.95 -16.91
C GLU A 141 4.07 -13.84 -15.91
N ASP A 142 4.41 -14.21 -14.67
CA ASP A 142 4.82 -13.24 -13.67
C ASP A 142 6.23 -12.72 -13.97
N LEU A 143 7.12 -13.58 -14.47
CA LEU A 143 8.47 -13.18 -14.87
C LEU A 143 8.45 -12.22 -16.06
N GLU A 144 7.55 -12.46 -17.02
CA GLU A 144 7.33 -11.56 -18.15
C GLU A 144 6.86 -10.18 -17.65
N LEU A 145 5.90 -10.14 -16.71
CA LEU A 145 5.47 -8.89 -16.07
C LEU A 145 6.60 -8.18 -15.32
N LEU A 146 7.38 -8.93 -14.53
CA LEU A 146 8.51 -8.38 -13.77
C LEU A 146 9.62 -7.84 -14.69
N THR A 147 9.80 -8.45 -15.86
CA THR A 147 10.70 -7.94 -16.90
C THR A 147 10.17 -6.63 -17.50
N LEU A 148 8.86 -6.55 -17.76
CA LEU A 148 8.24 -5.29 -18.21
C LEU A 148 8.39 -4.18 -17.16
N PHE A 149 8.25 -4.50 -15.88
CA PHE A 149 8.51 -3.55 -14.79
C PHE A 149 9.95 -3.06 -14.78
N SER A 150 10.90 -3.97 -14.95
CA SER A 150 12.32 -3.64 -15.00
C SER A 150 12.61 -2.55 -16.04
N GLU A 151 11.95 -2.61 -17.19
CA GLU A 151 12.19 -1.70 -18.33
C GLU A 151 11.34 -0.43 -18.31
N ASN A 152 10.16 -0.45 -17.66
CA ASN A 152 9.16 0.62 -17.77
C ASN A 152 8.81 1.29 -16.42
N GLY A 153 9.31 0.77 -15.30
CA GLY A 153 8.95 1.25 -13.96
C GLY A 153 9.64 2.54 -13.52
N VAL A 154 10.55 3.10 -14.34
CA VAL A 154 11.42 4.22 -13.93
C VAL A 154 10.63 5.49 -13.60
N LEU A 155 9.47 5.72 -14.23
CA LEU A 155 8.65 6.91 -13.96
C LEU A 155 8.24 7.00 -12.48
N ALA A 156 8.11 5.85 -11.79
CA ALA A 156 7.81 5.78 -10.36
C ALA A 156 8.91 6.39 -9.46
N PHE A 157 10.11 6.62 -9.99
CA PHE A 157 11.30 7.07 -9.25
C PHE A 157 11.55 8.59 -9.31
N SER A 158 10.50 9.41 -9.43
CA SER A 158 10.67 10.88 -9.59
C SER A 158 9.90 11.71 -8.57
N ALA A 159 9.53 11.13 -7.42
CA ALA A 159 9.10 11.91 -6.26
C ALA A 159 10.34 12.29 -5.44
N GLU A 160 10.45 13.58 -5.16
CA GLU A 160 11.50 14.28 -4.43
C GLU A 160 12.08 13.55 -3.22
N GLU A 161 13.35 13.86 -2.94
CA GLU A 161 14.08 13.65 -1.70
C GLU A 161 13.18 13.80 -0.45
N ALA A 162 12.60 12.70 0.03
CA ALA A 162 12.05 12.64 1.38
C ALA A 162 13.20 12.49 2.38
N VAL A 163 13.96 13.57 2.55
CA VAL A 163 14.72 13.84 3.77
C VAL A 163 13.72 13.75 4.93
N LEU A 164 13.95 12.81 5.85
CA LEU A 164 13.31 12.83 7.16
C LEU A 164 13.54 14.21 7.78
N PRO A 165 12.51 15.04 8.06
CA PRO A 165 12.76 16.31 8.70
C PRO A 165 13.27 16.06 10.14
N PRO A 166 14.32 16.77 10.58
CA PRO A 166 14.80 16.71 11.96
C PRO A 166 13.77 17.38 12.89
N GLU A 167 13.61 16.80 14.08
CA GLU A 167 12.87 17.39 15.20
C GLU A 167 13.37 18.81 15.49
N GLN A 168 12.51 19.84 15.41
CA GLN A 168 12.69 21.06 16.18
C GLN A 168 11.35 21.66 16.63
N ALA A 169 11.26 21.87 17.94
CA ALA A 169 10.21 22.55 18.65
C ALA A 169 10.31 24.08 18.51
N VAL A 170 9.19 24.82 18.39
CA VAL A 170 9.01 26.18 18.93
C VAL A 170 7.53 26.44 19.26
N ALA A 171 7.37 27.23 20.34
CA ALA A 171 6.23 27.69 21.13
C ALA A 171 5.13 28.55 20.40
N PRO A 172 4.05 28.96 21.09
CA PRO A 172 2.80 29.42 20.47
C PRO A 172 2.72 30.96 20.30
N GLY A 173 2.03 31.40 19.23
CA GLY A 173 1.68 32.81 19.06
C GLY A 173 0.91 33.14 17.76
N SER A 174 -0.39 33.41 17.91
CA SER A 174 -1.29 34.28 17.12
C SER A 174 -1.57 34.03 15.62
N SER A 175 -2.81 33.54 15.39
CA SER A 175 -3.87 33.97 14.44
C SER A 175 -3.65 34.12 12.92
N VAL A 176 -4.07 33.05 12.19
CA VAL A 176 -4.94 32.91 10.97
C VAL A 176 -4.73 33.84 9.74
N PRO A 177 -4.89 33.41 8.45
CA PRO A 177 -5.09 32.06 7.85
C PRO A 177 -4.06 31.69 6.73
N SER A 178 -3.77 30.40 6.49
CA SER A 178 -3.40 29.92 5.13
C SER A 178 -3.37 28.39 4.99
N ALA A 179 -3.70 27.95 3.78
CA ALA A 179 -3.76 26.60 3.25
C ALA A 179 -2.41 25.84 3.31
N GLY A 180 -2.51 24.54 3.56
CA GLY A 180 -1.38 23.60 3.48
C GLY A 180 -1.64 22.30 4.24
N GLY A 181 -2.86 21.77 4.21
CA GLY A 181 -3.13 20.44 4.78
C GLY A 181 -2.33 19.38 4.00
N ARG A 182 -1.64 18.49 4.71
CA ARG A 182 -0.88 17.41 4.09
C ARG A 182 -1.85 16.41 3.45
N THR A 183 -1.85 16.29 2.12
CA THR A 183 -2.62 15.26 1.42
C THR A 183 -1.78 14.00 1.26
N LEU A 184 -2.34 12.84 1.61
CA LEU A 184 -1.67 11.54 1.41
C LEU A 184 -2.66 10.48 0.93
N TYR A 185 -2.11 9.46 0.27
CA TYR A 185 -2.83 8.24 -0.07
C TYR A 185 -2.54 7.17 0.99
N LEU A 186 -3.58 6.55 1.55
CA LEU A 186 -3.47 5.44 2.49
C LEU A 186 -3.57 4.12 1.72
N HIS A 187 -2.48 3.37 1.70
CA HIS A 187 -2.48 2.07 1.04
C HIS A 187 -3.28 1.03 1.82
N PRO A 188 -3.82 0.00 1.15
CA PRO A 188 -4.44 -1.12 1.84
C PRO A 188 -3.46 -1.81 2.78
N GLY A 189 -3.91 -2.09 4.01
CA GLY A 189 -3.09 -2.64 5.07
C GLY A 189 -2.38 -1.60 5.95
N ASP A 190 -2.58 -0.30 5.71
CA ASP A 190 -1.97 0.76 6.49
C ASP A 190 -2.95 1.45 7.44
N ILE A 191 -2.36 2.14 8.42
CA ILE A 191 -3.04 3.05 9.34
C ILE A 191 -2.34 4.41 9.26
N PHE A 192 -3.13 5.47 9.21
CA PHE A 192 -2.65 6.83 9.38
C PHE A 192 -3.37 7.51 10.55
N VAL A 193 -2.61 8.20 11.40
CA VAL A 193 -3.14 9.04 12.48
C VAL A 193 -2.43 10.37 12.47
N SER A 194 -3.16 11.46 12.66
CA SER A 194 -2.57 12.80 12.79
C SER A 194 -3.28 13.64 13.83
N GLY A 195 -2.49 14.35 14.64
CA GLY A 195 -2.94 15.45 15.49
C GLY A 195 -3.04 16.80 14.78
N THR A 196 -2.69 16.86 13.49
CA THR A 196 -2.69 18.07 12.65
C THR A 196 -3.62 17.89 11.44
N SER A 197 -3.94 18.98 10.73
CA SER A 197 -4.79 18.92 9.53
C SER A 197 -4.12 18.13 8.39
N ALA A 198 -4.78 17.07 7.95
CA ALA A 198 -4.38 16.21 6.85
C ALA A 198 -5.62 15.74 6.09
N GLU A 199 -5.45 15.51 4.78
CA GLU A 199 -6.43 14.85 3.94
C GLU A 199 -5.91 13.47 3.54
N VAL A 200 -6.63 12.42 3.90
CA VAL A 200 -6.26 11.03 3.67
C VAL A 200 -7.18 10.45 2.61
N THR A 201 -6.61 10.00 1.50
CA THR A 201 -7.35 9.39 0.39
C THR A 201 -7.11 7.89 0.33
N THR A 202 -8.13 7.08 0.03
CA THR A 202 -7.97 5.65 -0.27
C THR A 202 -9.01 5.18 -1.27
N VAL A 203 -8.74 4.09 -1.98
CA VAL A 203 -9.72 3.37 -2.82
C VAL A 203 -10.10 2.06 -2.14
N LEU A 204 -11.41 1.82 -2.06
CA LEU A 204 -12.01 0.70 -1.32
C LEU A 204 -12.78 -0.21 -2.28
N GLY A 205 -12.50 -1.51 -2.19
CA GLY A 205 -13.28 -2.57 -2.81
C GLY A 205 -14.00 -3.38 -1.74
N SER A 206 -13.69 -4.67 -1.63
CA SER A 206 -14.15 -5.54 -0.55
C SER A 206 -13.47 -5.27 0.81
N SER A 207 -12.39 -4.48 0.82
CA SER A 207 -11.74 -3.95 2.03
C SER A 207 -12.61 -2.92 2.75
N ILE A 208 -12.29 -2.62 4.01
CA ILE A 208 -13.00 -1.61 4.81
C ILE A 208 -12.01 -0.55 5.27
N ALA A 209 -12.42 0.71 5.15
CA ALA A 209 -11.83 1.80 5.89
C ALA A 209 -12.63 2.11 7.15
N VAL A 210 -11.95 2.23 8.28
CA VAL A 210 -12.52 2.76 9.53
C VAL A 210 -11.84 4.09 9.83
N SER A 211 -12.61 5.17 9.87
CA SER A 211 -12.15 6.48 10.35
C SER A 211 -12.52 6.63 11.81
N LEU A 212 -11.60 7.13 12.63
CA LEU A 212 -11.90 7.59 13.98
C LEU A 212 -11.56 9.07 14.08
N TRP A 213 -12.48 9.85 14.64
CA TRP A 213 -12.31 11.29 14.84
C TRP A 213 -12.67 11.67 16.27
N ASP A 214 -11.79 12.42 16.91
CA ASP A 214 -11.99 13.00 18.24
C ASP A 214 -12.51 14.43 18.09
N ALA A 215 -13.77 14.64 18.43
CA ALA A 215 -14.42 15.94 18.30
C ALA A 215 -13.86 17.00 19.26
N HIS A 216 -13.33 16.58 20.42
CA HIS A 216 -12.81 17.48 21.44
C HIS A 216 -11.41 17.98 21.07
N LEU A 217 -10.54 17.06 20.64
CA LEU A 217 -9.16 17.37 20.31
C LEU A 217 -8.90 17.63 18.82
N ARG A 218 -9.96 17.58 17.99
CA ARG A 218 -9.96 17.81 16.54
C ARG A 218 -8.83 17.08 15.82
N ARG A 219 -8.77 15.77 16.05
CA ARG A 219 -7.77 14.88 15.43
C ARG A 219 -8.41 13.59 15.01
N GLY A 220 -7.76 12.88 14.11
CA GLY A 220 -8.32 11.63 13.64
C GLY A 220 -7.31 10.75 12.95
N GLY A 221 -7.79 9.59 12.58
CA GLY A 221 -7.04 8.63 11.82
C GLY A 221 -7.94 7.76 10.98
N LEU A 222 -7.32 7.07 10.03
CA LEU A 222 -7.96 6.19 9.09
C LEU A 222 -7.16 4.87 9.07
N SER A 223 -7.87 3.77 9.24
CA SER A 223 -7.35 2.41 9.02
C SER A 223 -7.95 1.86 7.75
N HIS A 224 -7.14 1.24 6.89
CA HIS A 224 -7.62 0.51 5.71
C HIS A 224 -7.24 -0.97 5.83
N PHE A 225 -8.15 -1.81 6.33
CA PHE A 225 -7.87 -3.24 6.50
C PHE A 225 -8.49 -4.08 5.37
N LEU A 226 -7.84 -5.20 5.06
CA LEU A 226 -8.13 -6.06 3.91
C LEU A 226 -8.97 -7.27 4.30
N LEU A 227 -8.69 -7.84 5.47
CA LEU A 227 -9.20 -9.13 5.91
C LEU A 227 -9.82 -8.99 7.30
N PRO A 228 -10.75 -9.87 7.70
CA PRO A 228 -11.43 -9.70 8.98
C PRO A 228 -10.47 -10.06 10.12
N LYS A 229 -10.11 -11.34 10.27
CA LYS A 229 -9.32 -11.82 11.41
C LYS A 229 -7.97 -12.37 11.00
N ALA A 230 -6.97 -12.13 11.84
CA ALA A 230 -5.64 -12.72 11.67
C ALA A 230 -5.68 -14.24 11.91
N PRO A 231 -5.02 -15.06 11.06
CA PRO A 231 -4.86 -16.48 11.36
C PRO A 231 -4.00 -16.68 12.61
N ALA A 232 -4.36 -17.66 13.46
CA ALA A 232 -3.72 -17.88 14.77
C ALA A 232 -2.19 -18.12 14.72
N LEU A 233 -1.66 -18.60 13.59
CA LEU A 233 -0.25 -18.93 13.40
C LEU A 233 0.53 -17.89 12.59
N GLN A 234 -0.08 -16.76 12.23
CA GLN A 234 0.58 -15.71 11.46
C GLN A 234 1.02 -14.55 12.35
N VAL A 235 2.06 -13.83 11.88
CA VAL A 235 2.53 -12.61 12.51
C VAL A 235 1.39 -11.58 12.54
N PRO A 236 1.11 -10.95 13.70
CA PRO A 236 0.10 -9.90 13.80
C PRO A 236 0.34 -8.79 12.77
N SER A 237 -0.70 -8.42 12.02
CA SER A 237 -0.62 -7.44 10.97
C SER A 237 -1.88 -6.57 10.93
N ILE A 238 -1.70 -5.26 10.78
CA ILE A 238 -2.77 -4.27 10.66
C ILE A 238 -3.58 -4.38 9.35
N ARG A 239 -3.28 -5.36 8.51
CA ARG A 239 -4.16 -5.77 7.40
C ARG A 239 -5.43 -6.48 7.85
N TYR A 240 -5.47 -6.99 9.10
CA TYR A 240 -6.62 -7.67 9.67
C TYR A 240 -7.40 -6.71 10.59
N GLY A 241 -8.71 -6.62 10.40
CA GLY A 241 -9.57 -5.67 11.13
C GLY A 241 -9.55 -5.85 12.65
N ASP A 242 -9.37 -7.08 13.13
CA ASP A 242 -9.22 -7.42 14.56
C ASP A 242 -7.96 -6.85 15.20
N LEU A 243 -6.94 -6.52 14.41
CA LEU A 243 -5.72 -5.86 14.86
C LEU A 243 -5.70 -4.37 14.47
N ALA A 244 -6.25 -4.03 13.30
CA ALA A 244 -6.20 -2.69 12.74
C ALA A 244 -7.05 -1.68 13.53
N ILE A 245 -8.28 -2.07 13.91
CA ILE A 245 -9.20 -1.19 14.63
C ILE A 245 -8.66 -0.90 16.05
N PRO A 246 -8.26 -1.90 16.86
CA PRO A 246 -7.64 -1.63 18.15
C PRO A 246 -6.34 -0.82 18.04
N SER A 247 -5.51 -1.08 17.02
CA SER A 247 -4.27 -0.31 16.78
C SER A 247 -4.56 1.16 16.45
N LEU A 248 -5.59 1.44 15.65
CA LEU A 248 -6.02 2.81 15.36
C LEU A 248 -6.46 3.55 16.63
N VAL A 249 -7.20 2.87 17.52
CA VAL A 249 -7.60 3.43 18.82
C VAL A 249 -6.38 3.67 19.71
N ASP A 250 -5.44 2.74 19.80
CA ASP A 250 -4.21 2.88 20.60
C ASP A 250 -3.36 4.08 20.11
N GLN A 251 -3.18 4.21 18.80
CA GLN A 251 -2.41 5.31 18.22
C GLN A 251 -3.06 6.68 18.49
N LEU A 252 -4.38 6.81 18.39
CA LEU A 252 -5.08 8.03 18.79
C LEU A 252 -4.99 8.28 20.30
N SER A 253 -5.08 7.23 21.10
CA SER A 253 -4.96 7.32 22.56
C SER A 253 -3.57 7.81 22.98
N ARG A 254 -2.50 7.38 22.29
CA ARG A 254 -1.13 7.89 22.49
C ARG A 254 -0.99 9.38 22.15
N LEU A 255 -1.85 9.90 21.27
CA LEU A 255 -1.93 11.34 21.01
C LEU A 255 -2.77 12.07 22.08
N GLY A 256 -3.40 11.36 23.01
CA GLY A 256 -4.19 11.93 24.10
C GLY A 256 -5.70 11.87 23.88
N SER A 257 -6.18 11.26 22.79
CA SER A 257 -7.61 11.03 22.60
C SER A 257 -8.16 10.06 23.62
N GLN A 258 -9.39 10.32 24.07
CA GLN A 258 -10.12 9.42 24.95
C GLN A 258 -11.18 8.69 24.15
N ARG A 259 -11.34 7.39 24.40
CA ARG A 259 -12.25 6.52 23.63
C ARG A 259 -13.68 7.07 23.55
N GLN A 260 -14.18 7.61 24.66
CA GLN A 260 -15.52 8.20 24.77
C GLN A 260 -15.75 9.45 23.89
N HIS A 261 -14.68 10.09 23.42
CA HIS A 261 -14.74 11.25 22.52
C HIS A 261 -14.61 10.86 21.04
N LEU A 262 -14.29 9.59 20.75
CA LEU A 262 -14.11 9.10 19.39
C LEU A 262 -15.46 8.84 18.73
N GLN A 263 -15.57 9.25 17.48
CA GLN A 263 -16.66 8.92 16.58
C GLN A 263 -16.10 8.13 15.40
N ALA A 264 -16.79 7.05 15.04
CA ALA A 264 -16.37 6.16 13.97
C ALA A 264 -17.17 6.40 12.67
N GLY A 265 -16.47 6.30 11.54
CA GLY A 265 -17.05 6.12 10.22
C GLY A 265 -16.56 4.79 9.62
N MET A 266 -17.43 4.08 8.88
CA MET A 266 -17.11 2.78 8.27
C MET A 266 -17.50 2.76 6.79
N PHE A 267 -16.54 2.47 5.91
CA PHE A 267 -16.73 2.62 4.46
C PHE A 267 -16.10 1.46 3.67
N GLY A 268 -16.68 1.10 2.53
CA GLY A 268 -16.11 0.08 1.61
C GLY A 268 -16.96 -1.20 1.53
N GLY A 269 -16.33 -2.37 1.64
CA GLY A 269 -17.04 -3.66 1.75
C GLY A 269 -17.83 -4.07 0.51
N ALA A 270 -17.49 -3.54 -0.67
CA ALA A 270 -18.16 -3.86 -1.92
C ALA A 270 -18.05 -5.35 -2.26
N ILE A 271 -19.12 -5.86 -2.89
CA ILE A 271 -19.18 -7.20 -3.48
C ILE A 271 -18.78 -7.04 -4.95
N LEU A 272 -17.49 -7.21 -5.24
CA LEU A 272 -16.99 -7.16 -6.60
C LEU A 272 -17.31 -8.47 -7.33
N GLU A 273 -17.75 -8.38 -8.59
CA GLU A 273 -18.06 -9.55 -9.41
C GLU A 273 -16.81 -10.39 -9.69
N GLY A 274 -16.90 -11.69 -9.39
CA GLY A 274 -15.85 -12.71 -9.51
C GLY A 274 -16.34 -14.02 -8.87
N PRO A 275 -15.67 -15.18 -9.09
CA PRO A 275 -16.09 -16.44 -8.52
C PRO A 275 -16.00 -16.38 -6.98
N GLY A 276 -17.13 -16.09 -6.34
CA GLY A 276 -17.30 -16.15 -4.90
C GLY A 276 -17.62 -17.59 -4.46
N PRO A 277 -17.33 -17.96 -3.20
CA PRO A 277 -17.74 -19.26 -2.70
C PRO A 277 -19.27 -19.38 -2.75
N GLU A 278 -19.77 -20.45 -3.38
CA GLU A 278 -21.20 -20.73 -3.62
C GLU A 278 -22.05 -20.87 -2.33
N THR A 279 -21.42 -20.81 -1.14
CA THR A 279 -22.03 -21.18 0.14
C THR A 279 -21.71 -20.26 1.33
N GLY A 280 -21.10 -19.07 1.12
CA GLY A 280 -20.65 -18.20 2.23
C GLY A 280 -20.83 -16.70 2.04
N ALA A 281 -20.80 -15.95 3.15
CA ALA A 281 -20.82 -14.48 3.12
C ALA A 281 -19.58 -13.92 2.41
N SER A 282 -19.77 -12.91 1.56
CA SER A 282 -18.68 -12.27 0.80
C SER A 282 -17.60 -11.68 1.73
N LEU A 283 -16.37 -11.52 1.21
CA LEU A 283 -15.28 -10.91 2.00
C LEU A 283 -15.67 -9.53 2.55
N GLY A 284 -16.29 -8.68 1.72
CA GLY A 284 -16.78 -7.36 2.15
C GLY A 284 -17.81 -7.44 3.29
N HIS A 285 -18.73 -8.41 3.23
CA HIS A 285 -19.69 -8.63 4.30
C HIS A 285 -19.00 -9.04 5.62
N ARG A 286 -18.06 -9.98 5.57
CA ARG A 286 -17.31 -10.43 6.76
C ARG A 286 -16.48 -9.29 7.38
N ASN A 287 -15.82 -8.49 6.54
CA ASN A 287 -15.08 -7.30 6.98
C ASN A 287 -15.99 -6.29 7.69
N THR A 288 -17.16 -6.01 7.08
CA THR A 288 -18.16 -5.09 7.64
C THR A 288 -18.68 -5.58 8.99
N GLN A 289 -19.04 -6.86 9.08
CA GLN A 289 -19.57 -7.45 10.31
C GLN A 289 -18.55 -7.40 11.45
N LEU A 290 -17.29 -7.71 11.16
CA LEU A 290 -16.22 -7.61 12.15
C LEU A 290 -16.04 -6.17 12.64
N ALA A 291 -15.89 -5.20 11.73
CA ALA A 291 -15.67 -3.81 12.12
C ALA A 291 -16.81 -3.28 12.99
N ARG A 292 -18.07 -3.58 12.63
CA ARG A 292 -19.24 -3.22 13.43
C ARG A 292 -19.22 -3.87 14.82
N THR A 293 -18.77 -5.12 14.91
CA THR A 293 -18.67 -5.83 16.19
C THR A 293 -17.60 -5.19 17.08
N LEU A 294 -16.41 -4.95 16.54
CA LEU A 294 -15.29 -4.37 17.30
C LEU A 294 -15.58 -2.93 17.75
N LEU A 295 -16.18 -2.10 16.89
CA LEU A 295 -16.56 -0.73 17.27
C LEU A 295 -17.58 -0.73 18.43
N ARG A 296 -18.52 -1.69 18.43
CA ARG A 296 -19.46 -1.87 19.54
C ARG A 296 -18.76 -2.35 20.81
N GLU A 297 -17.87 -3.35 20.72
CA GLU A 297 -17.11 -3.87 21.87
C GLU A 297 -16.17 -2.81 22.47
N LEU A 298 -15.72 -1.86 21.66
CA LEU A 298 -14.91 -0.73 22.09
C LEU A 298 -15.76 0.46 22.57
N ASP A 299 -17.09 0.38 22.59
CA ASP A 299 -17.99 1.48 22.94
C ASP A 299 -17.72 2.77 22.12
N ILE A 300 -17.35 2.62 20.85
CA ILE A 300 -17.14 3.74 19.93
C ILE A 300 -18.37 3.89 19.02
N PRO A 301 -19.11 5.02 19.09
CA PRO A 301 -20.29 5.22 18.27
C PRO A 301 -19.96 5.29 16.77
N LEU A 302 -20.65 4.47 15.98
CA LEU A 302 -20.61 4.53 14.51
C LEU A 302 -21.60 5.60 14.02
N VAL A 303 -21.09 6.75 13.60
CA VAL A 303 -21.90 7.93 13.21
C VAL A 303 -22.11 8.04 11.70
N ALA A 304 -21.32 7.31 10.90
CA ALA A 304 -21.45 7.27 9.45
C ALA A 304 -21.11 5.88 8.90
N GLU A 305 -21.91 5.37 7.97
CA GLU A 305 -21.58 4.16 7.23
C GLU A 305 -21.98 4.25 5.74
N ASP A 306 -21.09 3.78 4.86
CA ASP A 306 -21.39 3.47 3.46
C ASP A 306 -20.61 2.22 3.05
N VAL A 307 -21.25 1.07 3.26
CA VAL A 307 -20.68 -0.26 3.08
C VAL A 307 -21.49 -1.11 2.10
N GLY A 308 -20.86 -2.11 1.49
CA GLY A 308 -21.53 -3.02 0.55
C GLY A 308 -21.67 -2.46 -0.86
N GLY A 309 -22.69 -2.89 -1.60
CA GLY A 309 -22.89 -2.52 -3.01
C GLY A 309 -21.93 -3.24 -3.96
N ALA A 310 -22.11 -3.01 -5.27
CA ALA A 310 -21.37 -3.73 -6.32
C ALA A 310 -20.08 -3.03 -6.79
N PHE A 311 -19.86 -1.77 -6.36
CA PHE A 311 -18.79 -0.92 -6.90
C PHE A 311 -17.83 -0.46 -5.81
N GLY A 312 -16.56 -0.30 -6.19
CA GLY A 312 -15.56 0.32 -5.34
C GLY A 312 -15.86 1.80 -5.09
N ARG A 313 -15.19 2.39 -4.09
CA ARG A 313 -15.36 3.79 -3.69
C ARG A 313 -14.02 4.44 -3.45
N LYS A 314 -13.83 5.67 -3.94
CA LYS A 314 -12.75 6.55 -3.49
C LYS A 314 -13.22 7.32 -2.27
N LEU A 315 -12.50 7.18 -1.17
CA LEU A 315 -12.73 7.88 0.09
C LEU A 315 -11.69 8.99 0.26
N ARG A 316 -12.12 10.15 0.74
CA ARG A 316 -11.25 11.19 1.31
C ARG A 316 -11.72 11.50 2.72
N PHE A 317 -10.81 11.51 3.68
CA PHE A 317 -11.07 11.82 5.08
C PHE A 317 -10.22 13.01 5.52
N ARG A 318 -10.83 13.97 6.21
CA ARG A 318 -10.12 15.13 6.78
C ARG A 318 -9.98 14.97 8.29
N THR A 319 -8.75 14.96 8.79
CA THR A 319 -8.48 14.83 10.24
C THR A 319 -8.90 16.06 11.04
N GLU A 320 -9.01 17.22 10.39
CA GLU A 320 -9.33 18.52 10.99
C GLU A 320 -10.75 18.63 11.54
N ASP A 321 -11.71 18.01 10.87
CA ASP A 321 -13.15 18.15 11.14
C ASP A 321 -13.92 16.82 11.03
N GLY A 322 -13.23 15.73 10.73
CA GLY A 322 -13.83 14.40 10.61
C GLY A 322 -14.60 14.19 9.31
N THR A 323 -14.58 15.15 8.38
CA THR A 323 -15.35 15.08 7.14
C THR A 323 -14.90 13.90 6.28
N VAL A 324 -15.86 13.14 5.78
CA VAL A 324 -15.65 12.07 4.80
C VAL A 324 -16.36 12.42 3.49
N LEU A 325 -15.62 12.33 2.39
CA LEU A 325 -16.13 12.48 1.03
C LEU A 325 -15.97 11.15 0.30
N LEU A 326 -17.07 10.64 -0.23
CA LEU A 326 -17.11 9.39 -0.98
C LEU A 326 -17.46 9.64 -2.44
N LYS A 327 -16.76 8.93 -3.33
CA LYS A 327 -17.11 8.85 -4.75
C LYS A 327 -17.16 7.39 -5.17
N THR A 328 -18.35 6.91 -5.56
CA THR A 328 -18.49 5.58 -6.16
C THR A 328 -17.76 5.53 -7.50
N LEU A 329 -16.98 4.47 -7.72
CA LEU A 329 -16.24 4.21 -8.94
C LEU A 329 -17.09 3.32 -9.85
N ARG A 330 -17.87 3.93 -10.74
CA ARG A 330 -18.62 3.21 -11.77
C ARG A 330 -17.71 3.05 -13.00
N GLY A 331 -17.54 1.81 -13.47
CA GLY A 331 -16.84 1.55 -14.74
C GLY A 331 -17.61 2.23 -15.88
N GLY A 332 -16.90 3.07 -16.64
CA GLY A 332 -17.38 3.66 -17.88
C GLY A 332 -16.70 2.99 -19.07
#